data_AF-A0A9N9XBB6-F1
#
_entry.id   AF-A0A9N9XBB6-F1
#
_cell.length_a   1.000
_cell.length_b   1.000
_cell.length_c   1.000
_cell.angle_alpha   90.00
_cell.angle_beta   90.00
_cell.angle_gamma   90.00
#
_symmetry.space_group_name_H-M   'P 1'
#
loop_
_entity.id
_entity.type
_entity.pdbx_description
1 polymer ?
#
loop_
_entity_poly.entity_id
_entity_poly.type
_entity_poly.pdbx_seq_one_letter_code
_entity_poly.pdbx_strand_id
1 'polypeptide(L)'
;MEPLFNLRPTIKKVSLFLEQSYSEEEYEILEEHLSIDNFRNNKSVNAEEDKDIGVISNPEGSFIRKGVVGGWRPYFDDELNAEADRWIEENLNTFDLRFPSK
;
A
#
# COMPACT_ATOMS: atom_id res chain seq x y z
N MET A 1 17.36 3.63 6.94
CA MET A 1 16.01 3.74 7.52
C MET A 1 15.16 2.77 6.72
N GLU A 2 14.81 1.63 7.30
CA GLU A 2 14.15 0.55 6.55
C GLU A 2 12.68 0.89 6.26
N PRO A 3 12.13 0.51 5.10
CA PRO A 3 10.73 0.71 4.81
C PRO A 3 9.87 -0.20 5.71
N LEU A 4 8.72 0.31 6.18
CA LEU A 4 7.72 -0.46 6.93
C LEU A 4 7.17 -1.69 6.21
N PHE A 5 7.51 -1.84 4.94
CA PHE A 5 6.98 -2.83 4.04
C PHE A 5 8.00 -3.94 3.82
N ASN A 6 7.81 -5.03 4.54
CA ASN A 6 8.55 -6.27 4.35
C ASN A 6 7.77 -7.14 3.36
N LEU A 7 8.08 -7.01 2.06
CA LEU A 7 7.39 -7.70 0.99
C LEU A 7 7.58 -9.23 1.09
N ARG A 8 8.82 -9.76 1.11
CA ARG A 8 9.07 -11.20 1.25
C ARG A 8 8.34 -11.83 2.44
N PRO A 9 8.47 -11.35 3.69
CA PRO A 9 7.78 -11.96 4.82
C PRO A 9 6.25 -11.93 4.66
N THR A 10 5.71 -10.88 4.04
CA THR A 10 4.27 -10.78 3.77
C THR A 10 3.83 -11.79 2.71
N ILE A 11 4.58 -11.92 1.61
CA ILE A 11 4.31 -12.94 0.59
C ILE A 11 4.37 -14.32 1.23
N LYS A 12 5.42 -14.66 1.99
CA LYS A 12 5.55 -15.94 2.69
C LYS A 12 4.38 -16.21 3.64
N LYS A 13 3.90 -15.19 4.36
CA LYS A 13 2.73 -15.31 5.24
C LYS A 13 1.44 -15.62 4.47
N VAL A 14 1.23 -14.96 3.33
CA VAL A 14 0.06 -15.20 2.46
C VAL A 14 0.15 -16.59 1.82
N SER A 15 1.32 -16.98 1.30
CA SER A 15 1.55 -18.30 0.74
C SER A 15 1.26 -19.41 1.75
N LEU A 16 1.77 -19.26 2.98
CA LEU A 16 1.49 -20.21 4.07
C LEU A 16 0.00 -20.30 4.40
N PHE A 17 -0.69 -19.16 4.46
CA PHE A 17 -2.14 -19.14 4.70
C PHE A 17 -2.94 -19.85 3.60
N LEU A 18 -2.46 -19.81 2.36
CA LEU A 18 -3.05 -20.49 1.20
C LEU A 18 -2.52 -21.92 1.00
N GLU A 19 -1.74 -22.43 1.95
CA GLU A 19 -1.09 -23.75 1.88
C GLU A 19 -0.22 -23.93 0.61
N GLN A 20 0.40 -22.85 0.15
CA GLN A 20 1.32 -22.83 -0.98
C GLN A 20 2.77 -22.64 -0.51
N SER A 21 3.70 -23.25 -1.24
CA SER A 21 5.14 -23.03 -1.09
C SER A 21 5.78 -22.77 -2.45
N TYR A 22 6.81 -21.94 -2.45
CA TYR A 22 7.53 -21.50 -3.63
C TYR A 22 9.03 -21.63 -3.38
N SER A 23 9.83 -21.74 -4.44
CA SER A 23 11.28 -21.62 -4.36
C SER A 23 11.69 -20.18 -4.04
N GLU A 24 12.94 -19.96 -3.61
CA GLU A 24 13.43 -18.60 -3.35
C GLU A 24 13.44 -17.76 -4.64
N GLU A 25 13.74 -18.37 -5.79
CA GLU A 25 13.69 -17.74 -7.11
C GLU A 25 12.27 -17.34 -7.50
N GLU A 26 11.27 -18.20 -7.25
CA GLU A 26 9.86 -17.87 -7.51
C GLU A 26 9.37 -16.72 -6.63
N TYR A 27 9.79 -16.71 -5.37
CA TYR A 27 9.50 -15.57 -4.51
C TYR A 27 10.19 -14.30 -5.02
N GLU A 28 11.38 -14.37 -5.65
CA GLU A 28 12.10 -13.19 -6.16
C GLU A 28 11.35 -12.59 -7.34
N ILE A 29 10.87 -13.45 -8.24
CA ILE A 29 10.01 -13.08 -9.35
C ILE A 29 8.73 -12.38 -8.84
N LEU A 30 8.11 -12.90 -7.78
CA LEU A 30 6.92 -12.28 -7.19
C LEU A 30 7.23 -10.91 -6.56
N GLU A 31 8.38 -10.75 -5.90
CA GLU A 31 8.79 -9.47 -5.33
C GLU A 31 9.04 -8.42 -6.41
N GLU A 32 9.76 -8.79 -7.47
CA GLU A 32 10.00 -7.91 -8.60
C GLU A 32 8.67 -7.50 -9.25
N HIS A 33 7.78 -8.46 -9.49
CA HIS A 33 6.45 -8.22 -10.06
C HIS A 33 5.61 -7.24 -9.23
N LEU A 34 5.65 -7.39 -7.90
CA LEU A 34 4.87 -6.57 -6.95
C LEU A 34 5.56 -5.27 -6.55
N SER A 35 6.80 -5.02 -6.99
CA SER A 35 7.48 -3.75 -6.75
C SER A 35 6.63 -2.59 -7.30
N ILE A 36 6.57 -1.48 -6.58
CA ILE A 36 5.66 -0.38 -6.94
C ILE A 36 5.94 0.17 -8.34
N ASP A 37 7.19 0.14 -8.78
CA ASP A 37 7.63 0.62 -10.09
C ASP A 37 7.12 -0.30 -11.21
N ASN A 38 7.20 -1.62 -11.03
CA ASN A 38 6.65 -2.56 -12.00
C ASN A 38 5.13 -2.58 -11.96
N PHE A 39 4.54 -2.62 -10.76
CA PHE A 39 3.10 -2.75 -10.57
C PHE A 39 2.33 -1.55 -11.13
N ARG A 40 2.89 -0.33 -11.06
CA ARG A 40 2.27 0.87 -11.65
C ARG A 40 2.19 0.82 -13.18
N ASN A 41 3.14 0.14 -13.82
CA ASN A 41 3.20 0.02 -15.28
C ASN A 41 2.46 -1.22 -15.83
N ASN A 42 1.96 -2.09 -14.95
CA ASN A 42 1.21 -3.27 -15.34
C ASN A 42 -0.25 -2.92 -15.71
N LYS A 43 -0.56 -2.99 -17.01
CA LYS A 43 -1.89 -2.68 -17.57
C LYS A 43 -3.03 -3.49 -16.96
N SER A 44 -2.75 -4.72 -16.51
CA SER A 44 -3.78 -5.58 -15.92
C SER A 44 -4.27 -5.10 -14.55
N VAL A 45 -3.57 -4.15 -13.90
CA VAL A 45 -3.87 -3.71 -12.53
C VAL A 45 -3.83 -2.18 -12.34
N ASN A 46 -3.30 -1.42 -13.29
CA ASN A 46 -3.12 0.03 -13.15
C ASN A 46 -4.34 0.87 -13.56
N ALA A 47 -5.41 0.23 -14.04
CA ALA A 47 -6.67 0.86 -14.41
C ALA A 47 -6.57 1.97 -15.48
N GLU A 48 -5.55 1.93 -16.34
CA GLU A 48 -5.45 2.90 -17.44
C GLU A 48 -6.58 2.71 -18.47
N GLU A 49 -7.06 1.48 -18.68
CA GLU A 49 -8.20 1.23 -19.58
C GLU A 49 -9.49 1.95 -19.13
N ASP A 50 -9.71 2.06 -17.81
CA ASP A 50 -10.85 2.78 -17.24
C ASP A 50 -10.76 4.30 -17.50
N LYS A 51 -9.55 4.84 -17.70
CA LYS A 51 -9.38 6.24 -18.14
C LYS A 51 -9.70 6.38 -19.62
N ASP A 52 -9.23 5.44 -20.43
CA ASP A 52 -9.45 5.46 -21.89
C ASP A 52 -10.93 5.43 -22.24
N ILE A 53 -11.75 4.70 -21.47
CA ILE A 53 -13.21 4.64 -21.64
C ILE A 53 -13.97 5.73 -20.87
N GLY A 54 -13.28 6.62 -20.16
CA GLY A 54 -13.86 7.78 -19.47
C GLY A 54 -14.57 7.47 -18.15
N VAL A 55 -14.36 6.29 -17.55
CA VAL A 55 -14.85 5.95 -16.20
C VAL A 55 -14.05 6.71 -15.13
N ILE A 56 -12.73 6.82 -15.31
CA ILE A 56 -11.87 7.64 -14.47
C ILE A 56 -11.74 9.04 -15.09
N SER A 57 -12.30 10.04 -14.40
CA SER A 57 -12.42 11.42 -14.90
C SER A 57 -11.18 12.30 -14.71
N ASN A 58 -10.20 11.85 -13.93
CA ASN A 58 -8.95 12.59 -13.72
C ASN A 58 -7.84 12.03 -14.63
N PRO A 59 -7.56 12.65 -15.79
CA PRO A 59 -6.57 12.16 -16.75
C PRO A 59 -5.13 12.25 -16.20
N GLU A 60 -4.87 13.18 -15.28
CA GLU A 60 -3.55 13.41 -14.67
C GLU A 60 -3.30 12.52 -13.45
N GLY A 61 -4.33 11.86 -12.92
CA GLY A 61 -4.23 10.96 -11.78
C GLY A 61 -3.89 9.55 -12.21
N SER A 62 -3.08 8.81 -11.43
CA SER A 62 -2.89 7.36 -11.61
C SER A 62 -3.55 6.58 -10.48
N PHE A 63 -4.09 5.39 -10.78
CA PHE A 63 -4.67 4.52 -9.76
C PHE A 63 -3.60 4.01 -8.79
N ILE A 64 -2.51 3.46 -9.34
CA ILE A 64 -1.31 3.16 -8.58
C ILE A 64 -0.46 4.45 -8.48
N ARG A 65 -0.54 5.15 -7.34
CA ARG A 65 0.02 6.50 -7.18
C ARG A 65 1.47 6.53 -6.68
N LYS A 66 1.71 6.81 -5.39
CA LYS A 66 3.08 6.98 -4.85
C LYS A 66 3.65 5.73 -4.18
N GLY A 67 2.81 4.87 -3.60
CA GLY A 67 3.25 3.66 -2.88
C GLY A 67 4.14 3.94 -1.67
N VAL A 68 3.90 5.03 -0.93
CA VAL A 68 4.73 5.43 0.23
C VAL A 68 3.90 5.53 1.51
N VAL A 69 4.48 5.03 2.61
CA VAL A 69 3.95 5.23 3.96
C VAL A 69 4.22 6.67 4.39
N GLY A 70 3.25 7.31 5.04
CA GLY A 70 3.39 8.70 5.49
C GLY A 70 3.23 9.76 4.41
N GLY A 71 2.78 9.39 3.20
CA GLY A 71 2.49 10.34 2.11
C GLY A 71 1.39 11.35 2.41
N TRP A 72 0.74 11.27 3.56
CA TRP A 72 -0.25 12.24 4.07
C TRP A 72 0.40 13.49 4.67
N ARG A 73 1.63 13.41 5.19
CA ARG A 73 2.28 14.50 5.97
C ARG A 73 2.27 15.88 5.27
N PRO A 74 2.52 15.99 3.94
CA PRO A 74 2.50 17.29 3.27
C PRO A 74 1.11 17.95 3.19
N TYR A 75 0.05 17.22 3.53
CA TYR A 75 -1.35 17.68 3.43
C TYR A 75 -1.96 18.01 4.80
N PHE A 76 -1.21 17.82 5.90
CA PHE A 76 -1.69 18.01 7.26
C PHE A 76 -0.88 19.12 7.92
N ASP A 77 -1.55 20.21 8.28
CA ASP A 77 -1.00 21.23 9.17
C ASP A 77 -1.13 20.79 10.64
N ASP A 78 -0.66 21.63 11.57
CA ASP A 78 -0.62 21.30 13.00
C ASP A 78 -2.02 21.07 13.59
N GLU A 79 -3.04 21.79 13.10
CA GLU A 79 -4.42 21.66 13.57
C GLU A 79 -5.02 20.33 13.10
N LEU A 80 -4.91 20.01 11.81
CA LEU A 80 -5.39 18.75 11.25
C LEU A 80 -4.65 17.54 11.83
N ASN A 81 -3.35 17.67 12.12
CA ASN A 81 -2.60 16.64 12.83
C ASN A 81 -3.21 16.36 14.21
N ALA A 82 -3.44 17.41 15.01
CA ALA A 82 -4.00 17.27 16.35
C ALA A 82 -5.43 16.72 16.33
N GLU A 83 -6.24 17.09 15.33
CA GLU A 83 -7.58 16.52 15.15
C GLU A 83 -7.53 15.03 14.81
N ALA A 84 -6.67 14.64 13.86
CA ALA A 84 -6.51 13.25 13.46
C ALA A 84 -5.98 12.37 14.60
N ASP A 85 -5.00 12.85 15.37
CA ASP A 85 -4.45 12.13 16.52
C ASP A 85 -5.52 11.87 17.58
N ARG A 86 -6.34 12.89 17.93
CA ARG A 86 -7.47 12.72 18.85
C ARG A 86 -8.48 11.69 18.35
N TRP A 87 -8.86 11.79 17.08
CA TRP A 87 -9.82 10.86 16.48
C TRP A 87 -9.30 9.43 16.49
N ILE A 88 -8.02 9.21 16.15
CA ILE A 88 -7.39 7.88 16.19
C ILE A 88 -7.40 7.33 17.62
N GLU A 89 -7.00 8.13 18.61
CA GLU A 89 -6.96 7.72 20.01
C GLU A 89 -8.34 7.31 20.54
N GLU A 90 -9.36 8.14 20.32
CA GLU A 90 -10.74 7.87 20.75
C GLU A 90 -11.28 6.56 20.17
N ASN A 91 -10.99 6.27 18.90
CA ASN A 91 -11.47 5.07 18.22
C ASN A 91 -10.67 3.81 18.59
N LEU A 92 -9.37 3.94 18.87
CA LEU A 92 -8.53 2.80 19.23
C LEU A 92 -8.62 2.43 20.72
N ASN A 93 -9.03 3.35 21.60
CA ASN A 93 -9.13 3.09 23.04
C ASN A 93 -10.10 1.96 23.41
N THR A 94 -11.04 1.62 22.52
CA THR A 94 -12.01 0.54 22.73
C THR A 94 -11.46 -0.84 22.36
N PHE A 95 -10.35 -0.92 21.62
CA PHE A 95 -9.84 -2.16 21.06
C PHE A 95 -8.33 -2.33 21.31
N ASP A 96 -7.87 -3.58 21.41
CA ASP A 96 -6.43 -3.89 21.36
C ASP A 96 -5.87 -3.86 19.92
N LEU A 97 -6.38 -2.92 19.11
CA LEU A 97 -5.94 -2.71 17.75
C LEU A 97 -4.85 -1.64 17.75
N ARG A 98 -3.71 -1.94 17.13
CA ARG A 98 -2.60 -0.99 16.96
C ARG A 98 -2.12 -1.02 15.52
N PHE A 99 -1.85 0.17 14.97
CA PHE A 99 -1.14 0.27 13.71
C PHE A 99 0.35 -0.02 13.94
N PRO A 100 1.04 -0.71 13.00
CA PRO A 100 2.48 -0.90 13.09
C PRO A 100 3.21 0.45 13.21
N SER A 101 4.17 0.54 14.13
CA SER A 101 5.00 1.74 14.31
C SER A 101 5.84 2.02 13.07
N LYS A 102 6.14 3.31 12.83
CA LYS A 102 7.04 3.79 11.76
C LYS A 102 8.49 3.40 11.99
#